data_AF-A0A956LX34-F1
#
_entry.id   AF-A0A956LX34-F1
#
_cell.length_a   1.000
_cell.length_b   1.000
_cell.length_c   1.000
_cell.angle_alpha   90.00
_cell.angle_beta   90.00
_cell.angle_gamma   90.00
#
_symmetry.space_group_name_H-M   'P 1'
#
loop_
_entity.id
_entity.type
_entity.pdbx_description
1 polymer ?
#
loop_
_entity_poly.entity_id
_entity_poly.type
_entity_poly.pdbx_seq_one_letter_code
_entity_poly.pdbx_strand_id
1 'polypeptide(L)'
;DLPRIGLLHTWTETQSCGWVRYALDAQKVPYTLLRPEDVQKNALNEIDVLLFPTRESNLTDMLQGIDPAFGPLAYTTTREYPSHGVPDGSDDITGGIGYLGMEKIARFLEEGGVLLATANGGILAVDGGLVRRVRRVTGVQTPGSELVAHVEQPRSPLAYGYPEWTSVFRGNTALFDVRKPERARVVLQFGTERKDETRTTDEAGTMEETPETVTTSVSLDVGGTGSAELAISDSETAARNDAPKSILLSGRLEDPAAIDGKPAILDLPVGSGRVVLYAFEPLHRYLNHSDFRWLWNGILNWNDLAG
;
A
#
# COMPACT_ATOMS: atom_id res chain seq x y z
N ASP A 1 20.63 7.02 -9.67
CA ASP A 1 21.40 6.87 -8.43
C ASP A 1 20.79 5.79 -7.53
N LEU A 2 21.58 5.21 -6.63
CA LEU A 2 21.04 4.31 -5.61
C LEU A 2 20.32 5.13 -4.53
N PRO A 3 19.10 4.75 -4.09
CA PRO A 3 18.40 5.47 -3.04
C PRO A 3 19.15 5.39 -1.71
N ARG A 4 19.20 6.50 -0.98
CA ARG A 4 19.51 6.50 0.45
C ARG A 4 18.23 6.13 1.20
N ILE A 5 18.20 4.93 1.78
CA ILE A 5 17.00 4.39 2.44
C ILE A 5 17.07 4.65 3.94
N GLY A 6 16.03 5.30 4.48
CA GLY A 6 15.76 5.37 5.91
C GLY A 6 14.68 4.35 6.30
N LEU A 7 14.99 3.41 7.18
CA LEU A 7 14.02 2.47 7.72
C LEU A 7 13.58 2.93 9.10
N LEU A 8 12.33 3.39 9.22
CA LEU A 8 11.79 3.93 10.47
C LEU A 8 11.14 2.84 11.31
N HIS A 9 11.46 2.78 12.60
CA HIS A 9 10.71 2.02 13.60
C HIS A 9 10.23 2.92 14.73
N THR A 10 9.49 2.37 15.69
CA THR A 10 9.33 3.02 17.00
C THR A 10 9.76 2.05 18.10
N TRP A 11 9.88 2.57 19.30
CA TRP A 11 10.23 1.78 20.48
C TRP A 11 9.10 0.90 21.00
N THR A 12 7.84 1.24 20.71
CA THR A 12 6.67 0.43 21.09
C THR A 12 6.61 -0.89 20.34
N GLU A 13 7.22 -1.00 19.17
CA GLU A 13 7.31 -2.25 18.41
C GLU A 13 8.48 -2.23 17.43
N THR A 14 9.45 -3.10 17.68
CA THR A 14 10.66 -3.25 16.84
C THR A 14 10.67 -4.54 16.02
N GLN A 15 9.76 -5.48 16.31
CA GLN A 15 9.74 -6.80 15.67
C GLN A 15 9.43 -6.73 14.17
N SER A 16 8.36 -6.02 13.79
CA SER A 16 7.95 -5.90 12.38
C SER A 16 9.04 -5.25 11.53
N CYS A 17 9.67 -4.18 12.03
CA CYS A 17 10.86 -3.58 11.42
C CYS A 17 12.04 -4.57 11.33
N GLY A 18 12.20 -5.47 12.31
CA GLY A 18 13.25 -6.49 12.31
C GLY A 18 13.20 -7.41 11.09
N TRP A 19 12.00 -7.78 10.62
CA TRP A 19 11.86 -8.58 9.39
C TRP A 19 12.26 -7.81 8.14
N VAL A 20 11.96 -6.51 8.09
CA VAL A 20 12.39 -5.63 6.99
C VAL A 20 13.91 -5.45 7.00
N ARG A 21 14.51 -5.22 8.17
CA ARG A 21 15.98 -5.19 8.34
C ARG A 21 16.61 -6.47 7.84
N TYR A 22 16.10 -7.62 8.28
CA TYR A 22 16.58 -8.93 7.83
C TYR A 22 16.50 -9.09 6.31
N ALA A 23 15.38 -8.66 5.69
CA ALA A 23 15.24 -8.71 4.24
C ALA A 23 16.28 -7.85 3.51
N LEU A 24 16.50 -6.62 3.97
CA LEU A 24 17.50 -5.71 3.42
C LEU A 24 18.93 -6.25 3.61
N ASP A 25 19.24 -6.75 4.81
CA ASP A 25 20.54 -7.35 5.15
C ASP A 25 20.84 -8.58 4.27
N ALA A 26 19.85 -9.47 4.11
CA ALA A 26 19.96 -10.67 3.28
C ALA A 26 20.22 -10.33 1.81
N GLN A 27 19.62 -9.24 1.32
CA GLN A 27 19.82 -8.74 -0.04
C GLN A 27 21.00 -7.75 -0.17
N LYS A 28 21.71 -7.46 0.94
CA LYS A 28 22.84 -6.52 1.01
C LYS A 28 22.48 -5.10 0.55
N VAL A 29 21.24 -4.69 0.79
CA VAL A 29 20.77 -3.34 0.50
C VAL A 29 21.11 -2.45 1.69
N PRO A 30 21.92 -1.39 1.52
CA PRO A 30 22.26 -0.50 2.61
C PRO A 30 21.03 0.33 3.04
N TYR A 31 20.87 0.53 4.34
CA TYR A 31 19.86 1.40 4.92
C TYR A 31 20.39 2.07 6.19
N THR A 32 19.79 3.20 6.53
CA THR A 32 19.94 3.83 7.84
C THR A 32 18.72 3.46 8.68
N LEU A 33 18.93 2.83 9.83
CA LEU A 33 17.86 2.61 10.80
C LEU A 33 17.54 3.95 11.48
N LEU A 34 16.29 4.37 11.43
CA LEU A 34 15.82 5.64 11.97
C LEU A 34 14.94 5.39 13.19
N ARG A 35 15.30 6.05 14.28
CA ARG A 35 14.51 6.08 15.51
C ARG A 35 13.60 7.31 15.52
N PRO A 36 12.53 7.34 16.34
CA PRO A 36 11.66 8.51 16.45
C PRO A 36 12.43 9.82 16.73
N GLU A 37 13.42 9.78 17.60
CA GLU A 37 14.28 10.92 17.94
C GLU A 37 15.21 11.37 16.79
N ASP A 38 15.54 10.49 15.85
CA ASP A 38 16.33 10.86 14.67
C ASP A 38 15.45 11.61 13.66
N VAL A 39 14.19 11.19 13.51
CA VAL A 39 13.19 11.87 12.68
C VAL A 39 12.88 13.26 13.23
N GLN A 40 12.79 13.41 14.56
CA GLN A 40 12.61 14.71 15.20
C GLN A 40 13.83 15.64 15.02
N LYS A 41 15.01 15.09 14.73
CA LYS A 41 16.22 15.82 14.30
C LYS A 41 16.21 15.92 12.77
N ASN A 42 17.36 15.97 12.11
CA ASN A 42 17.42 16.25 10.67
C ASN A 42 17.80 15.02 9.85
N ALA A 43 17.54 13.81 10.35
CA ALA A 43 17.95 12.57 9.68
C ALA A 43 17.26 12.36 8.33
N LEU A 44 16.07 12.95 8.12
CA LEU A 44 15.36 12.86 6.85
C LEU A 44 16.07 13.59 5.69
N ASN A 45 16.99 14.52 5.97
CA ASN A 45 17.75 15.22 4.93
C ASN A 45 18.79 14.29 4.26
N GLU A 46 19.14 13.20 4.94
CA GLU A 46 20.17 12.26 4.51
C GLU A 46 19.60 11.06 3.72
N ILE A 47 18.30 11.04 3.48
CA ILE A 47 17.61 9.95 2.78
C ILE A 47 16.80 10.46 1.60
N ASP A 48 16.48 9.56 0.68
CA ASP A 48 15.60 9.80 -0.46
C ASP A 48 14.28 9.01 -0.31
N VAL A 49 14.35 7.85 0.37
CA VAL A 49 13.23 6.95 0.60
C VAL A 49 13.09 6.68 2.10
N LEU A 50 11.93 7.02 2.65
CA LEU A 50 11.50 6.63 3.99
C LEU A 50 10.64 5.36 3.89
N LEU A 51 11.14 4.25 4.41
CA LEU A 51 10.39 3.00 4.54
C LEU A 51 9.80 2.91 5.95
N PHE A 52 8.47 2.87 6.04
CA PHE A 52 7.76 2.74 7.30
C PHE A 52 6.91 1.46 7.30
N PRO A 53 7.38 0.39 7.98
CA PRO A 53 6.77 -0.92 7.90
C PRO A 53 5.47 -1.03 8.71
N THR A 54 4.77 -2.14 8.53
CA THR A 54 3.61 -2.48 9.35
C THR A 54 3.95 -2.55 10.83
N ARG A 55 2.91 -2.36 11.64
CA ARG A 55 2.95 -2.40 13.10
C ARG A 55 1.57 -2.63 13.70
N GLU A 56 1.48 -3.12 14.93
CA GLU A 56 0.24 -3.36 15.67
C GLU A 56 -0.38 -2.08 16.26
N SER A 57 0.35 -0.97 16.22
CA SER A 57 -0.01 0.27 16.91
C SER A 57 -0.90 1.21 16.07
N ASN A 58 -1.68 2.08 16.74
CA ASN A 58 -2.48 3.11 16.08
C ASN A 58 -1.69 4.44 15.93
N LEU A 59 -2.29 5.48 15.32
CA LEU A 59 -1.62 6.78 15.14
C LEU A 59 -1.18 7.41 16.47
N THR A 60 -2.03 7.37 17.51
CA THR A 60 -1.69 7.92 18.83
C THR A 60 -0.43 7.27 19.38
N ASP A 61 -0.33 5.95 19.30
CA ASP A 61 0.85 5.21 19.75
C ASP A 61 2.10 5.52 18.90
N MET A 62 1.95 5.77 17.59
CA MET A 62 3.06 6.19 16.73
C MET A 62 3.59 7.56 17.15
N LEU A 63 2.68 8.49 17.48
CA LEU A 63 3.01 9.86 17.88
C LEU A 63 3.58 9.94 19.30
N GLN A 64 2.94 9.25 20.25
CA GLN A 64 3.28 9.34 21.67
C GLN A 64 4.33 8.32 22.12
N GLY A 65 4.37 7.16 21.48
CA GLY A 65 5.29 6.07 21.81
C GLY A 65 5.16 5.56 23.24
N ILE A 66 6.28 5.24 23.89
CA ILE A 66 6.30 4.74 25.27
C ILE A 66 6.12 5.91 26.24
N ASP A 67 5.23 5.77 27.23
CA ASP A 67 4.91 6.82 28.21
C ASP A 67 6.16 7.23 29.03
N PRO A 68 6.54 8.53 29.02
CA PRO A 68 7.67 9.04 29.80
C PRO A 68 7.40 9.19 31.31
N ALA A 69 6.22 8.79 31.81
CA ALA A 69 5.84 8.93 33.23
C ALA A 69 6.87 8.37 34.23
N PHE A 70 7.66 7.38 33.83
CA PHE A 70 8.70 6.76 34.66
C PHE A 70 10.12 7.31 34.42
N GLY A 71 10.24 8.41 33.68
CA GLY A 71 11.50 9.02 33.27
C GLY A 71 12.11 8.33 32.04
N PRO A 72 13.32 8.77 31.63
CA PRO A 72 14.04 8.17 30.51
C PRO A 72 14.25 6.67 30.71
N LEU A 73 13.97 5.89 29.66
CA LEU A 73 14.16 4.45 29.67
C LEU A 73 15.36 4.09 28.80
N ALA A 74 16.53 3.97 29.40
CA ALA A 74 17.74 3.64 28.65
C ALA A 74 17.70 2.18 28.15
N TYR A 75 17.87 2.00 26.84
CA TYR A 75 18.10 0.72 26.18
C TYR A 75 19.50 0.71 25.56
N THR A 76 20.50 0.72 26.43
CA THR A 76 21.92 0.73 26.07
C THR A 76 22.66 -0.46 26.65
N THR A 77 23.75 -0.86 26.00
CA THR A 77 24.60 -1.94 26.51
C THR A 77 25.29 -1.48 27.79
N THR A 78 25.08 -2.21 28.88
CA THR A 78 25.79 -2.00 30.15
C THR A 78 26.40 -3.31 30.64
N ARG A 79 27.20 -3.25 31.71
CA ARG A 79 27.71 -4.47 32.37
C ARG A 79 26.58 -5.36 32.91
N GLU A 80 25.48 -4.75 33.36
CA GLU A 80 24.32 -5.46 33.91
C GLU A 80 23.40 -5.98 32.80
N TYR A 81 23.27 -5.22 31.71
CA TYR A 81 22.43 -5.56 30.54
C TYR A 81 23.29 -5.67 29.26
N PRO A 82 24.13 -6.73 29.14
CA PRO A 82 25.05 -6.88 28.00
C PRO A 82 24.34 -7.18 26.68
N SER A 83 23.05 -7.57 26.72
CA SER A 83 22.24 -7.87 25.54
C SER A 83 21.42 -6.68 25.03
N HIS A 84 21.46 -5.52 25.71
CA HIS A 84 20.77 -4.31 25.26
C HIS A 84 21.59 -3.54 24.24
N GLY A 85 20.93 -2.65 23.48
CA GLY A 85 21.59 -1.74 22.54
C GLY A 85 22.04 -2.38 21.22
N VAL A 86 21.63 -3.62 20.95
CA VAL A 86 21.94 -4.34 19.71
C VAL A 86 20.68 -5.03 19.20
N PRO A 87 20.31 -4.91 17.91
CA PRO A 87 21.02 -4.18 16.84
C PRO A 87 20.84 -2.66 16.90
N ASP A 88 20.01 -2.16 17.81
CA ASP A 88 19.78 -0.73 18.02
C ASP A 88 19.60 -0.41 19.50
N GLY A 89 19.84 0.86 19.86
CA GLY A 89 19.79 1.35 21.23
C GLY A 89 19.57 2.86 21.33
N SER A 90 19.11 3.28 22.51
CA SER A 90 18.93 4.69 22.83
C SER A 90 19.09 4.93 24.33
N ASP A 91 19.59 6.11 24.68
CA ASP A 91 19.64 6.57 26.08
C ASP A 91 18.22 6.79 26.64
N ASP A 92 17.23 6.94 25.76
CA ASP A 92 15.83 7.05 26.13
C ASP A 92 14.91 6.51 25.02
N ILE A 93 14.24 5.38 25.29
CA ILE A 93 13.25 4.79 24.38
C ILE A 93 11.83 5.34 24.58
N THR A 94 11.63 6.29 25.50
CA THR A 94 10.33 6.94 25.70
C THR A 94 9.99 7.91 24.58
N GLY A 95 8.71 8.19 24.39
CA GLY A 95 8.23 9.05 23.32
C GLY A 95 8.07 8.33 21.97
N GLY A 96 7.36 9.00 21.07
CA GLY A 96 7.15 8.59 19.68
C GLY A 96 7.65 9.64 18.71
N ILE A 97 7.21 9.59 17.45
CA ILE A 97 7.69 10.57 16.45
C ILE A 97 7.21 11.99 16.77
N GLY A 98 6.11 12.14 17.49
CA GLY A 98 5.50 13.41 17.86
C GLY A 98 5.04 14.26 16.67
N TYR A 99 4.47 15.43 16.96
CA TYR A 99 4.05 16.38 15.93
C TYR A 99 5.23 16.99 15.17
N LEU A 100 6.38 17.16 15.82
CA LEU A 100 7.60 17.62 15.16
C LEU A 100 8.08 16.60 14.12
N GLY A 101 8.10 15.30 14.46
CA GLY A 101 8.44 14.27 13.48
C GLY A 101 7.45 14.22 12.31
N MET A 102 6.15 14.42 12.57
CA MET A 102 5.14 14.53 11.51
C MET A 102 5.40 15.73 10.57
N GLU A 103 5.72 16.89 11.12
CA GLU A 103 6.07 18.08 10.33
C GLU A 103 7.30 17.84 9.47
N LYS A 104 8.32 17.15 10.00
CA LYS A 104 9.51 16.79 9.25
C LYS A 104 9.25 15.78 8.14
N ILE A 105 8.37 14.80 8.36
CA ILE A 105 7.96 13.87 7.30
C ILE A 105 7.17 14.61 6.23
N ALA A 106 6.28 15.53 6.60
CA ALA A 106 5.56 16.36 5.62
C ALA A 106 6.53 17.18 4.76
N ARG A 107 7.53 17.82 5.39
CA ARG A 107 8.58 18.58 4.70
C ARG A 107 9.42 17.71 3.78
N PHE A 108 9.83 16.52 4.24
CA PHE A 108 10.54 15.54 3.42
C PHE A 108 9.77 15.18 2.14
N LEU A 109 8.44 14.97 2.24
CA LEU A 109 7.59 14.73 1.08
C LEU A 109 7.49 15.97 0.18
N GLU A 110 7.31 17.16 0.75
CA GLU A 110 7.25 18.41 -0.02
C GLU A 110 8.53 18.65 -0.85
N GLU A 111 9.68 18.26 -0.31
CA GLU A 111 11.01 18.40 -0.91
C GLU A 111 11.38 17.26 -1.89
N GLY A 112 10.45 16.35 -2.21
CA GLY A 112 10.65 15.31 -3.22
C GLY A 112 10.93 13.90 -2.67
N GLY A 113 10.91 13.73 -1.35
CA GLY A 113 11.09 12.44 -0.70
C GLY A 113 9.96 11.45 -1.01
N VAL A 114 10.27 10.16 -0.91
CA VAL A 114 9.31 9.07 -1.11
C VAL A 114 9.05 8.34 0.20
N LEU A 115 7.80 8.26 0.64
CA LEU A 115 7.37 7.41 1.75
C LEU A 115 6.77 6.11 1.22
N LEU A 116 7.43 4.99 1.51
CA LEU A 116 6.89 3.64 1.29
C LEU A 116 6.30 3.14 2.61
N ALA A 117 4.97 3.11 2.73
CA ALA A 117 4.29 2.73 3.95
C ALA A 117 3.54 1.40 3.78
N THR A 118 3.97 0.35 4.49
CA THR A 118 3.41 -0.99 4.32
C THR A 118 2.36 -1.31 5.38
N ALA A 119 1.26 -1.92 4.95
CA ALA A 119 0.11 -2.28 5.77
C ALA A 119 -0.28 -1.19 6.79
N ASN A 120 -0.12 -1.45 8.09
CA ASN A 120 -0.50 -0.50 9.14
C ASN A 120 0.42 0.73 9.21
N GLY A 121 1.62 0.69 8.63
CA GLY A 121 2.47 1.87 8.47
C GLY A 121 1.76 2.98 7.70
N GLY A 122 0.87 2.62 6.76
CA GLY A 122 0.07 3.58 5.99
C GLY A 122 -0.90 4.43 6.82
N ILE A 123 -1.24 3.98 8.04
CA ILE A 123 -2.09 4.75 8.98
C ILE A 123 -1.42 6.08 9.31
N LEU A 124 -0.08 6.11 9.41
CA LEU A 124 0.68 7.35 9.64
C LEU A 124 0.36 8.42 8.59
N ALA A 125 0.34 8.01 7.31
CA ALA A 125 0.09 8.93 6.21
C ALA A 125 -1.39 9.33 6.12
N VAL A 126 -2.30 8.36 6.28
CA VAL A 126 -3.74 8.58 6.10
C VAL A 126 -4.36 9.32 7.28
N ASP A 127 -4.19 8.80 8.50
CA ASP A 127 -4.78 9.40 9.69
C ASP A 127 -3.98 10.60 10.18
N GLY A 128 -2.66 10.62 9.93
CA GLY A 128 -1.80 11.76 10.23
C GLY A 128 -1.96 12.94 9.26
N GLY A 129 -2.79 12.81 8.23
CA GLY A 129 -3.12 13.90 7.31
C GLY A 129 -2.04 14.27 6.30
N LEU A 130 -1.06 13.38 6.06
CA LEU A 130 -0.03 13.58 5.03
C LEU A 130 -0.58 13.43 3.62
N VAL A 131 -1.61 12.59 3.44
CA VAL A 131 -2.30 12.39 2.15
C VAL A 131 -3.74 12.86 2.22
N ARG A 132 -4.32 13.21 1.06
CA ARG A 132 -5.69 13.68 0.94
C ARG A 132 -6.57 12.67 0.22
N ARG A 133 -7.86 12.66 0.54
CA ARG A 133 -8.92 11.91 -0.17
C ARG A 133 -8.74 10.38 -0.16
N VAL A 134 -7.91 9.88 0.74
CA VAL A 134 -7.80 8.47 1.12
C VAL A 134 -8.52 8.29 2.46
N ARG A 135 -9.27 7.20 2.62
CA ARG A 135 -9.89 6.83 3.89
C ARG A 135 -9.53 5.41 4.27
N ARG A 136 -9.58 5.10 5.57
CA ARG A 136 -9.50 3.71 6.04
C ARG A 136 -10.84 3.00 5.89
N VAL A 137 -10.76 1.72 5.55
CA VAL A 137 -11.89 0.78 5.57
C VAL A 137 -11.77 -0.04 6.84
N THR A 138 -12.85 -0.11 7.62
CA THR A 138 -12.91 -0.83 8.90
C THR A 138 -13.80 -2.06 8.79
N GLY A 139 -13.69 -2.97 9.76
CA GLY A 139 -14.57 -4.15 9.84
C GLY A 139 -14.20 -5.29 8.90
N VAL A 140 -13.03 -5.21 8.25
CA VAL A 140 -12.53 -6.23 7.32
C VAL A 140 -11.67 -7.25 8.07
N GLN A 141 -11.96 -8.53 7.90
CA GLN A 141 -11.17 -9.64 8.44
C GLN A 141 -10.60 -10.50 7.31
N THR A 142 -9.26 -10.62 7.31
CA THR A 142 -8.47 -11.45 6.41
C THR A 142 -7.28 -12.02 7.17
N PRO A 143 -7.50 -13.05 8.01
CA PRO A 143 -6.43 -13.64 8.78
C PRO A 143 -5.51 -14.47 7.87
N GLY A 144 -4.45 -13.83 7.38
CA GLY A 144 -3.36 -14.48 6.63
C GLY A 144 -3.85 -15.25 5.41
N SER A 145 -4.19 -14.51 4.36
CA SER A 145 -4.79 -15.08 3.15
C SER A 145 -4.10 -14.59 1.90
N GLU A 146 -4.03 -15.47 0.92
CA GLU A 146 -3.56 -15.13 -0.42
C GLU A 146 -4.74 -14.64 -1.24
N LEU A 147 -4.71 -13.36 -1.63
CA LEU A 147 -5.78 -12.72 -2.37
C LEU A 147 -5.35 -12.44 -3.81
N VAL A 148 -6.25 -12.69 -4.76
CA VAL A 148 -6.11 -12.23 -6.14
C VAL A 148 -6.01 -10.72 -6.15
N ALA A 149 -5.14 -10.20 -7.02
CA ALA A 149 -5.03 -8.79 -7.29
C ALA A 149 -4.85 -8.53 -8.80
N HIS A 150 -5.34 -7.38 -9.24
CA HIS A 150 -5.31 -6.90 -10.62
C HIS A 150 -4.43 -5.66 -10.73
N VAL A 151 -3.55 -5.63 -11.72
CA VAL A 151 -2.68 -4.48 -12.02
C VAL A 151 -3.46 -3.45 -12.82
N GLU A 152 -3.87 -2.37 -12.16
CA GLU A 152 -4.62 -1.26 -12.77
C GLU A 152 -3.71 -0.36 -13.61
N GLN A 153 -2.42 -0.24 -13.22
CA GLN A 153 -1.45 0.63 -13.90
C GLN A 153 -0.22 -0.17 -14.36
N PRO A 154 -0.31 -0.91 -15.48
CA PRO A 154 0.79 -1.73 -15.97
C PRO A 154 2.04 -0.94 -16.39
N ARG A 155 1.88 0.37 -16.64
CA ARG A 155 3.01 1.27 -16.97
C ARG A 155 3.69 1.88 -15.73
N SER A 156 3.08 1.77 -14.55
CA SER A 156 3.69 2.27 -13.32
C SER A 156 4.98 1.50 -13.03
N PRO A 157 6.08 2.17 -12.63
CA PRO A 157 7.30 1.48 -12.21
C PRO A 157 7.08 0.48 -11.07
N LEU A 158 6.08 0.74 -10.22
CA LEU A 158 5.67 -0.16 -9.14
C LEU A 158 5.22 -1.53 -9.67
N ALA A 159 4.64 -1.59 -10.87
CA ALA A 159 4.11 -2.81 -11.49
C ALA A 159 5.09 -3.55 -12.42
N TYR A 160 6.33 -3.07 -12.56
CA TYR A 160 7.30 -3.68 -13.48
C TYR A 160 7.58 -5.16 -13.17
N GLY A 161 7.38 -6.00 -14.18
CA GLY A 161 7.57 -7.44 -14.11
C GLY A 161 6.38 -8.23 -13.59
N TYR A 162 5.24 -7.58 -13.30
CA TYR A 162 4.00 -8.27 -12.96
C TYR A 162 3.07 -8.44 -14.17
N PRO A 163 2.40 -9.60 -14.30
CA PRO A 163 1.30 -9.77 -15.24
C PRO A 163 0.06 -8.96 -14.79
N GLU A 164 -0.95 -8.89 -15.66
CA GLU A 164 -2.23 -8.23 -15.38
C GLU A 164 -2.91 -8.76 -14.10
N TRP A 165 -2.88 -10.09 -13.91
CA TRP A 165 -3.44 -10.77 -12.74
C TRP A 165 -2.35 -11.43 -11.92
N THR A 166 -2.36 -11.19 -10.61
CA THR A 166 -1.40 -11.76 -9.67
C THR A 166 -2.10 -12.06 -8.34
N SER A 167 -1.33 -12.32 -7.30
CA SER A 167 -1.82 -12.44 -5.93
C SER A 167 -0.86 -11.78 -4.96
N VAL A 168 -1.37 -11.42 -3.79
CA VAL A 168 -0.58 -10.91 -2.67
C VAL A 168 -1.07 -11.49 -1.35
N PHE A 169 -0.14 -11.68 -0.43
CA PHE A 169 -0.45 -12.15 0.92
C PHE A 169 -0.93 -11.00 1.80
N ARG A 170 -2.14 -11.12 2.33
CA ARG A 170 -2.76 -10.13 3.21
C ARG A 170 -3.05 -10.69 4.60
N GLY A 171 -2.58 -10.00 5.63
CA GLY A 171 -3.02 -10.18 7.02
C GLY A 171 -4.10 -9.19 7.45
N ASN A 172 -4.54 -9.28 8.71
CA ASN A 172 -5.45 -8.33 9.35
C ASN A 172 -4.79 -6.96 9.55
N THR A 173 -4.69 -6.21 8.47
CA THR A 173 -3.98 -4.94 8.37
C THR A 173 -4.90 -3.85 7.84
N ALA A 174 -4.45 -2.61 7.84
CA ALA A 174 -5.18 -1.47 7.33
C ALA A 174 -5.55 -1.69 5.86
N LEU A 175 -6.80 -1.37 5.54
CA LEU A 175 -7.29 -1.30 4.17
C LEU A 175 -7.62 0.15 3.88
N PHE A 176 -7.23 0.63 2.71
CA PHE A 176 -7.44 2.00 2.28
C PHE A 176 -8.39 2.01 1.10
N ASP A 177 -9.16 3.09 0.97
CA ASP A 177 -10.04 3.28 -0.17
C ASP A 177 -10.03 4.74 -0.61
N VAL A 178 -10.27 4.92 -1.91
CA VAL A 178 -10.28 6.22 -2.56
C VAL A 178 -11.61 6.42 -3.28
N ARG A 179 -11.96 7.68 -3.55
CA ARG A 179 -13.15 7.98 -4.37
C ARG A 179 -12.82 7.79 -5.85
N LYS A 180 -13.86 7.70 -6.68
CA LYS A 180 -13.75 7.55 -8.14
C LYS A 180 -12.72 8.48 -8.81
N PRO A 181 -12.63 9.79 -8.48
CA PRO A 181 -11.65 10.68 -9.12
C PRO A 181 -10.18 10.34 -8.85
N GLU A 182 -9.91 9.58 -7.78
CA GLU A 182 -8.56 9.20 -7.36
C GLU A 182 -8.24 7.74 -7.76
N ARG A 183 -9.12 7.08 -8.54
CA ARG A 183 -8.90 5.69 -8.99
C ARG A 183 -7.68 5.55 -9.90
N ALA A 184 -7.33 6.60 -10.64
CA ALA A 184 -6.08 6.71 -11.39
C ALA A 184 -4.81 6.71 -10.50
N ARG A 185 -4.94 6.66 -9.17
CA ARG A 185 -3.84 6.47 -8.20
C ARG A 185 -3.66 5.01 -7.77
N VAL A 186 -4.60 4.14 -8.12
CA VAL A 186 -4.55 2.72 -7.78
C VAL A 186 -3.62 2.02 -8.76
N VAL A 187 -2.53 1.45 -8.26
CA VAL A 187 -1.56 0.70 -9.06
C VAL A 187 -1.94 -0.79 -9.10
N LEU A 188 -2.33 -1.30 -7.93
CA LEU A 188 -2.76 -2.68 -7.73
C LEU A 188 -4.09 -2.64 -6.98
N GLN A 189 -5.03 -3.47 -7.40
CA GLN A 189 -6.35 -3.59 -6.81
C GLN A 189 -6.60 -5.01 -6.33
N PHE A 190 -7.19 -5.20 -5.15
CA PHE A 190 -7.65 -6.52 -4.71
C PHE A 190 -8.89 -6.99 -5.46
N GLY A 191 -8.99 -8.30 -5.63
CA GLY A 191 -10.19 -8.96 -6.12
C GLY A 191 -10.32 -8.95 -7.63
N THR A 192 -11.51 -9.32 -8.10
CA THR A 192 -11.81 -9.63 -9.50
C THR A 192 -12.75 -8.61 -10.14
N GLU A 193 -13.34 -7.72 -9.34
CA GLU A 193 -14.19 -6.65 -9.84
C GLU A 193 -13.37 -5.57 -10.55
N ARG A 194 -13.77 -5.18 -11.77
CA ARG A 194 -13.28 -3.96 -12.40
C ARG A 194 -14.15 -2.78 -11.98
N LYS A 195 -13.56 -1.81 -11.28
CA LYS A 195 -14.23 -0.54 -10.98
C LYS A 195 -13.91 0.46 -12.08
N ASP A 196 -14.75 0.48 -13.12
CA ASP A 196 -14.61 1.40 -14.25
C ASP A 196 -14.57 2.87 -13.80
N GLU A 197 -13.53 3.59 -14.22
CA GLU A 197 -13.38 5.04 -14.00
C GLU A 197 -14.49 5.85 -14.68
N THR A 198 -15.24 5.26 -15.62
CA THR A 198 -16.27 5.92 -16.43
C THR A 198 -17.68 5.79 -15.87
N ARG A 199 -17.99 4.86 -14.95
CA ARG A 199 -19.37 4.70 -14.46
C ARG A 199 -19.74 5.70 -13.35
N THR A 200 -20.27 6.87 -13.72
CA THR A 200 -20.98 7.76 -12.80
C THR A 200 -22.25 7.04 -12.37
N THR A 201 -22.19 6.32 -11.24
CA THR A 201 -23.41 6.03 -10.49
C THR A 201 -23.46 6.99 -9.32
N ASP A 202 -24.27 8.02 -9.51
CA ASP A 202 -24.77 8.88 -8.45
C ASP A 202 -25.52 8.00 -7.45
N GLU A 203 -24.94 7.78 -6.28
CA GLU A 203 -25.72 7.32 -5.13
C GLU A 203 -26.40 8.55 -4.50
N ALA A 204 -27.54 8.91 -5.07
CA ALA A 204 -28.61 9.64 -4.40
C ALA A 204 -29.89 8.85 -4.65
N GLY A 205 -30.37 8.14 -3.64
CA GLY A 205 -31.41 7.13 -3.80
C GLY A 205 -32.77 7.67 -4.24
N THR A 206 -33.54 6.86 -4.98
CA THR A 206 -34.99 6.65 -4.83
C THR A 206 -35.37 5.36 -5.56
N MET A 207 -36.50 4.78 -5.16
CA MET A 207 -37.09 3.50 -5.55
C MET A 207 -37.27 3.26 -7.07
N GLU A 208 -37.19 1.97 -7.42
CA GLU A 208 -37.99 1.20 -8.39
C GLU A 208 -38.32 1.82 -9.77
N GLU A 209 -37.74 1.24 -10.83
CA GLU A 209 -38.48 0.66 -11.97
C GLU A 209 -37.47 0.05 -12.98
N THR A 210 -37.72 -1.18 -13.40
CA THR A 210 -37.08 -1.82 -14.56
C THR A 210 -37.44 -1.11 -15.86
N PRO A 211 -36.50 -0.97 -16.81
CA PRO A 211 -36.91 -0.91 -18.21
C PRO A 211 -36.28 -2.02 -19.05
N GLU A 212 -37.12 -2.46 -19.97
CA GLU A 212 -36.99 -3.53 -20.93
C GLU A 212 -35.87 -3.29 -21.95
N THR A 213 -35.33 -4.40 -22.43
CA THR A 213 -34.39 -4.48 -23.56
C THR A 213 -35.05 -3.94 -24.84
N VAL A 214 -34.68 -2.75 -25.28
CA VAL A 214 -35.02 -2.26 -26.63
C VAL A 214 -33.94 -2.72 -27.60
N THR A 215 -34.16 -3.87 -28.23
CA THR A 215 -33.42 -4.27 -29.43
C THR A 215 -33.89 -3.41 -30.60
N THR A 216 -33.02 -2.50 -31.07
CA THR A 216 -33.25 -1.78 -32.32
C THR A 216 -32.65 -2.62 -33.45
N SER A 217 -33.49 -3.37 -34.18
CA SER A 217 -33.09 -4.00 -35.43
C SER A 217 -33.31 -3.00 -36.58
N VAL A 218 -32.23 -2.68 -37.29
CA VAL A 218 -32.30 -1.99 -38.59
C VAL A 218 -32.22 -3.06 -39.66
N SER A 219 -33.32 -3.33 -40.34
CA SER A 219 -33.37 -4.24 -41.49
C SER A 219 -33.04 -3.47 -42.76
N LEU A 220 -31.91 -3.77 -43.38
CA LEU A 220 -31.59 -3.39 -44.76
C LEU A 220 -31.74 -4.62 -45.65
N ASP A 221 -32.70 -4.55 -46.57
CA ASP A 221 -32.99 -5.59 -47.54
C ASP A 221 -32.02 -5.51 -48.71
N VAL A 222 -31.12 -6.50 -48.83
CA VAL A 222 -30.32 -6.74 -50.02
C VAL A 222 -30.42 -8.23 -50.34
N GLY A 223 -31.11 -8.53 -51.45
CA GLY A 223 -31.33 -9.89 -51.90
C GLY A 223 -30.03 -10.61 -52.28
N GLY A 224 -30.02 -11.91 -52.00
CA GLY A 224 -29.30 -12.91 -52.78
C GLY A 224 -27.83 -13.14 -52.43
N THR A 225 -27.59 -14.37 -51.97
CA THR A 225 -26.32 -15.10 -51.84
C THR A 225 -25.50 -14.84 -50.57
N GLY A 226 -25.18 -15.94 -49.89
CA GLY A 226 -24.79 -16.01 -48.49
C GLY A 226 -23.55 -15.20 -48.14
N SER A 227 -23.62 -14.56 -46.97
CA SER A 227 -22.49 -13.88 -46.36
C SER A 227 -22.26 -14.53 -44.99
N ALA A 228 -21.05 -15.04 -44.79
CA ALA A 228 -20.58 -15.48 -43.50
C ALA A 228 -20.55 -14.26 -42.56
N GLU A 229 -21.23 -14.38 -41.43
CA GLU A 229 -21.21 -13.38 -40.37
C GLU A 229 -19.84 -13.48 -39.67
N LEU A 230 -18.89 -12.63 -40.08
CA LEU A 230 -17.72 -12.36 -39.26
C LEU A 230 -18.19 -11.59 -38.04
N ALA A 231 -18.48 -12.32 -36.97
CA ALA A 231 -18.58 -11.75 -35.64
C ALA A 231 -17.25 -11.05 -35.33
N ILE A 232 -17.27 -9.71 -35.32
CA ILE A 232 -16.26 -8.94 -34.62
C ILE A 232 -16.53 -9.24 -33.15
N SER A 233 -15.85 -10.24 -32.58
CA SER A 233 -15.94 -10.47 -31.14
C SER A 233 -15.24 -9.31 -30.47
N ASP A 234 -16.01 -8.46 -29.80
CA ASP A 234 -15.48 -7.41 -28.94
C ASP A 234 -14.37 -7.99 -28.06
N SER A 235 -13.16 -7.48 -28.20
CA SER A 235 -12.00 -7.95 -27.43
C SER A 235 -12.21 -7.78 -25.92
N GLU A 236 -13.15 -6.92 -25.51
CA GLU A 236 -13.62 -6.79 -24.12
C GLU A 236 -14.36 -8.04 -23.60
N THR A 237 -15.13 -8.72 -24.45
CA THR A 237 -15.87 -9.92 -24.03
C THR A 237 -14.94 -11.12 -23.90
N ALA A 238 -13.88 -11.19 -24.72
CA ALA A 238 -12.83 -12.19 -24.59
C ALA A 238 -11.96 -11.97 -23.32
N ALA A 239 -11.65 -10.71 -22.97
CA ALA A 239 -10.90 -10.38 -21.75
C ALA A 239 -11.63 -10.77 -20.45
N ARG A 240 -12.97 -10.87 -20.47
CA ARG A 240 -13.75 -11.36 -19.32
C ARG A 240 -13.51 -12.84 -18.98
N ASN A 241 -12.99 -13.65 -19.89
CA ASN A 241 -12.85 -15.10 -19.69
C ASN A 241 -11.56 -15.53 -18.96
N ASP A 242 -10.55 -14.67 -18.87
CA ASP A 242 -9.28 -14.97 -18.17
C ASP A 242 -9.22 -14.43 -16.73
N ALA A 243 -10.22 -13.64 -16.31
CA ALA A 243 -10.29 -13.13 -14.95
C ALA A 243 -10.49 -14.27 -13.93
N PRO A 244 -9.75 -14.27 -12.80
CA PRO A 244 -9.98 -15.22 -11.73
C PRO A 244 -11.44 -15.17 -11.24
N LYS A 245 -11.99 -16.33 -10.84
CA LYS A 245 -13.39 -16.44 -10.42
C LYS A 245 -13.63 -16.11 -8.94
N SER A 246 -12.57 -16.04 -8.15
CA SER A 246 -12.61 -15.82 -6.70
C SER A 246 -11.48 -14.90 -6.29
N ILE A 247 -11.77 -13.92 -5.44
CA ILE A 247 -10.75 -13.09 -4.78
C ILE A 247 -9.85 -13.90 -3.84
N LEU A 248 -10.37 -14.96 -3.21
CA LEU A 248 -9.61 -15.77 -2.26
C LEU A 248 -8.97 -16.96 -2.99
N LEU A 249 -7.64 -17.04 -2.98
CA LEU A 249 -6.90 -18.21 -3.45
C LEU A 249 -6.63 -19.21 -2.32
N SER A 250 -6.26 -18.71 -1.13
CA SER A 250 -5.97 -19.53 0.05
C SER A 250 -6.16 -18.73 1.34
N GLY A 251 -6.48 -19.41 2.44
CA GLY A 251 -6.72 -18.81 3.75
C GLY A 251 -8.21 -18.56 4.02
N ARG A 252 -8.52 -17.42 4.66
CA ARG A 252 -9.89 -17.05 5.05
C ARG A 252 -10.19 -15.58 4.74
N LEU A 253 -11.39 -15.34 4.21
CA LEU A 253 -11.93 -14.02 3.96
C LEU A 253 -13.41 -14.03 4.35
N GLU A 254 -13.79 -13.20 5.33
CA GLU A 254 -15.15 -13.22 5.86
C GLU A 254 -16.14 -12.43 5.01
N ASP A 255 -15.73 -11.25 4.54
CA ASP A 255 -16.52 -10.39 3.67
C ASP A 255 -15.71 -10.03 2.41
N PRO A 256 -15.80 -10.86 1.35
CA PRO A 256 -15.15 -10.58 0.08
C PRO A 256 -15.49 -9.21 -0.50
N ALA A 257 -16.75 -8.78 -0.41
CA ALA A 257 -17.22 -7.53 -1.00
C ALA A 257 -16.62 -6.29 -0.33
N ALA A 258 -16.19 -6.40 0.93
CA ALA A 258 -15.51 -5.31 1.63
C ALA A 258 -14.08 -5.06 1.09
N ILE A 259 -13.45 -6.05 0.45
CA ILE A 259 -12.09 -5.96 -0.11
C ILE A 259 -12.11 -5.90 -1.64
N ASP A 260 -13.08 -6.54 -2.29
CA ASP A 260 -13.13 -6.58 -3.74
C ASP A 260 -13.22 -5.17 -4.35
N GLY A 261 -12.38 -4.97 -5.35
CA GLY A 261 -12.16 -3.69 -5.99
C GLY A 261 -11.50 -2.62 -5.11
N LYS A 262 -10.96 -2.93 -3.92
CA LYS A 262 -10.25 -1.96 -3.08
C LYS A 262 -8.76 -1.86 -3.49
N PRO A 263 -8.14 -0.69 -3.33
CA PRO A 263 -6.71 -0.55 -3.59
C PRO A 263 -5.86 -1.50 -2.72
N ALA A 264 -4.98 -2.25 -3.37
CA ALA A 264 -3.90 -3.00 -2.75
C ALA A 264 -2.60 -2.17 -2.72
N ILE A 265 -2.35 -1.37 -3.76
CA ILE A 265 -1.27 -0.37 -3.82
C ILE A 265 -1.83 0.96 -4.32
N LEU A 266 -1.57 2.03 -3.58
CA LEU A 266 -1.84 3.42 -3.98
C LEU A 266 -0.53 4.17 -4.17
N ASP A 267 -0.40 4.91 -5.27
CA ASP A 267 0.67 5.89 -5.50
C ASP A 267 0.07 7.30 -5.45
N LEU A 268 0.44 8.06 -4.40
CA LEU A 268 -0.20 9.34 -4.05
C LEU A 268 0.83 10.47 -4.12
N PRO A 269 0.59 11.53 -4.92
CA PRO A 269 1.46 12.70 -4.95
C PRO A 269 1.28 13.55 -3.69
N VAL A 270 2.39 14.00 -3.10
CA VAL A 270 2.43 14.94 -1.96
C VAL A 270 3.55 15.96 -2.20
N GLY A 271 3.19 17.20 -2.52
CA GLY A 271 4.17 18.21 -2.92
C GLY A 271 4.94 17.75 -4.16
N SER A 272 6.27 17.74 -4.09
CA SER A 272 7.14 17.18 -5.14
C SER A 272 7.45 15.69 -4.94
N GLY A 273 7.06 15.12 -3.81
CA GLY A 273 7.34 13.74 -3.42
C GLY A 273 6.14 12.82 -3.57
N ARG A 274 6.27 11.60 -3.04
CA ARG A 274 5.29 10.52 -3.20
C ARG A 274 5.05 9.76 -1.89
N VAL A 275 3.80 9.35 -1.68
CA VAL A 275 3.44 8.36 -0.67
C VAL A 275 2.90 7.13 -1.38
N VAL A 276 3.57 6.00 -1.21
CA VAL A 276 3.10 4.69 -1.68
C VAL A 276 2.53 3.93 -0.49
N LEU A 277 1.23 3.62 -0.54
CA LEU A 277 0.55 2.81 0.46
C LEU A 277 0.40 1.39 -0.04
N TYR A 278 0.91 0.42 0.70
CA TYR A 278 0.63 -1.00 0.47
C TYR A 278 -0.43 -1.43 1.51
N ALA A 279 -1.58 -1.92 1.07
CA ALA A 279 -2.64 -2.45 1.96
C ALA A 279 -2.41 -3.92 2.36
N PHE A 280 -1.15 -4.36 2.25
CA PHE A 280 -0.59 -5.64 2.65
C PHE A 280 0.87 -5.42 3.08
N GLU A 281 1.52 -6.46 3.60
CA GLU A 281 2.92 -6.39 4.04
C GLU A 281 3.80 -7.17 3.04
N PRO A 282 4.50 -6.50 2.10
CA PRO A 282 5.30 -7.16 1.08
C PRO A 282 6.41 -8.05 1.66
N LEU A 283 6.93 -7.71 2.85
CA LEU A 283 8.04 -8.43 3.48
C LEU A 283 7.57 -9.27 4.69
N HIS A 284 6.33 -9.78 4.66
CA HIS A 284 5.70 -10.44 5.80
C HIS A 284 6.55 -11.59 6.33
N ARG A 285 7.23 -11.34 7.46
CA ARG A 285 8.08 -12.29 8.18
C ARG A 285 9.11 -13.01 7.30
N TYR A 286 9.51 -12.40 6.20
CA TYR A 286 10.37 -13.02 5.20
C TYR A 286 9.82 -14.34 4.61
N LEU A 287 8.50 -14.46 4.42
CA LEU A 287 7.85 -15.69 3.92
C LEU A 287 7.28 -15.53 2.50
N ASN A 288 6.60 -14.43 2.22
CA ASN A 288 5.91 -14.15 0.96
C ASN A 288 6.84 -13.54 -0.09
N HIS A 289 7.87 -14.28 -0.51
CA HIS A 289 8.87 -13.78 -1.46
C HIS A 289 8.29 -13.32 -2.82
N SER A 290 7.11 -13.80 -3.21
CA SER A 290 6.37 -13.32 -4.39
C SER A 290 6.05 -11.83 -4.34
N ASP A 291 5.88 -11.29 -3.13
CA ASP A 291 5.37 -9.94 -2.90
C ASP A 291 6.51 -8.93 -2.74
N PHE A 292 7.71 -9.40 -2.44
CA PHE A 292 8.90 -8.57 -2.19
C PHE A 292 9.16 -7.57 -3.32
N ARG A 293 8.93 -8.00 -4.57
CA ARG A 293 9.21 -7.19 -5.76
C ARG A 293 8.31 -5.95 -5.83
N TRP A 294 7.14 -5.93 -5.21
CA TRP A 294 6.33 -4.72 -5.07
C TRP A 294 7.06 -3.62 -4.28
N LEU A 295 7.75 -3.99 -3.20
CA LEU A 295 8.57 -3.05 -2.43
C LEU A 295 9.87 -2.71 -3.16
N TRP A 296 10.54 -3.70 -3.75
CA TRP A 296 11.76 -3.46 -4.52
C TRP A 296 11.54 -2.54 -5.70
N ASN A 297 10.42 -2.66 -6.42
CA ASN A 297 10.08 -1.73 -7.48
C ASN A 297 9.92 -0.29 -6.95
N GLY A 298 9.34 -0.11 -5.76
CA GLY A 298 9.22 1.20 -5.12
C GLY A 298 10.57 1.79 -4.70
N ILE A 299 11.49 0.95 -4.19
CA ILE A 299 12.84 1.37 -3.82
C ILE A 299 13.69 1.66 -5.05
N LEU A 300 13.73 0.76 -6.03
CA LEU A 300 14.62 0.86 -7.18
C LEU A 300 14.23 1.98 -8.15
N ASN A 301 12.94 2.30 -8.26
CA ASN A 301 12.43 3.31 -9.18
C ASN A 301 11.91 4.54 -8.44
N TRP A 302 12.37 4.80 -7.21
CA TRP A 302 11.87 5.89 -6.35
C TRP A 302 11.86 7.26 -7.05
N ASN A 303 12.89 7.53 -7.85
CA ASN A 303 13.07 8.77 -8.61
C ASN A 303 12.20 8.85 -9.88
N ASP A 304 11.65 7.72 -10.33
CA ASP A 304 10.73 7.64 -11.47
C ASP A 304 9.26 7.66 -11.01
N LEU A 305 9.01 7.54 -9.69
CA LEU A 305 7.68 7.72 -9.13
C LEU A 305 7.29 9.20 -9.11
N ALA A 306 8.22 10.13 -8.91
CA ALA A 306 7.96 11.56 -8.73
C ALA A 306 7.64 12.35 -10.02
N GLY A 307 7.47 11.67 -11.17
CA GLY A 307 7.13 12.27 -12.47
C GLY A 307 5.64 12.45 -12.73
#